data_AF-A0A3D3E611-F1
#
_entry.id   AF-A0A3D3E611-F1
#
_cell.length_a   1.000
_cell.length_b   1.000
_cell.length_c   1.000
_cell.angle_alpha   90.00
_cell.angle_beta   90.00
_cell.angle_gamma   90.00
#
_symmetry.space_group_name_H-M   'P 1'
#
loop_
_entity.id
_entity.type
_entity.pdbx_description
1 polymer ?
#
loop_
_entity_poly.entity_id
_entity_poly.type
_entity_poly.pdbx_seq_one_letter_code
_entity_poly.pdbx_strand_id
1 'polypeptide(L)'
;MSKQSISNPLSPSLPTKAGDRRFWGALNNSNQALAIASAAQQHPGLTLVITKDTLSAQRLEEEIAFFAEELPVLHLPDWEILPYDTFSPHQDIISQRLYTFSQLPLIQHGLLIVPISTL
;
A
#
# COMPACT_ATOMS: atom_id res chain seq x y z
N MET A 1 -4.27 9.64 26.75
CA MET A 1 -4.70 10.84 26.00
C MET A 1 -3.75 11.05 24.83
N SER A 2 -3.93 10.33 23.71
CA SER A 2 -2.98 10.40 22.58
C SER A 2 -3.39 11.51 21.60
N LYS A 3 -2.44 12.43 21.38
CA LYS A 3 -2.54 13.58 20.48
C LYS A 3 -2.99 13.14 19.08
N GLN A 4 -4.16 13.63 18.64
CA GLN A 4 -4.56 13.57 17.24
C GLN A 4 -3.60 14.46 16.45
N SER A 5 -2.62 13.87 15.79
CA SER A 5 -1.79 14.59 14.83
C SER A 5 -2.63 14.82 13.58
N ILE A 6 -3.17 16.04 13.42
CA ILE A 6 -3.86 16.46 12.22
C ILE A 6 -2.81 16.49 11.10
N SER A 7 -2.88 15.52 10.20
CA SER A 7 -2.01 15.42 9.04
C SER A 7 -2.66 16.11 7.85
N ASN A 8 -1.99 17.10 7.26
CA ASN A 8 -2.37 17.61 5.94
C ASN A 8 -2.17 16.47 4.91
N PRO A 9 -3.23 15.95 4.26
CA PRO A 9 -3.10 14.83 3.33
C PRO A 9 -2.26 15.19 2.09
N LEU A 10 -2.19 16.46 1.69
CA LEU A 10 -1.35 16.90 0.56
C LEU A 10 0.14 16.99 0.92
N SER A 11 0.46 17.05 2.22
CA SER A 11 1.84 17.20 2.70
C SER A 11 2.02 16.43 4.01
N PRO A 12 1.95 15.09 3.95
CA PRO A 12 2.06 14.24 5.12
C PRO A 12 3.48 14.27 5.69
N SER A 13 3.61 14.12 7.01
CA SER A 13 4.94 14.06 7.64
C SER A 13 5.59 12.70 7.41
N LEU A 14 6.73 12.69 6.73
CA LEU A 14 7.52 11.49 6.47
C LEU A 14 8.55 11.21 7.58
N PRO A 15 8.86 9.94 7.88
CA PRO A 15 9.96 9.58 8.77
C PRO A 15 11.31 9.95 8.14
N THR A 16 12.24 10.48 8.94
CA THR A 16 13.57 10.92 8.45
C THR A 16 14.70 9.96 8.78
N LYS A 17 14.46 8.95 9.63
CA LYS A 17 15.44 7.95 10.06
C LYS A 17 14.80 6.60 10.30
N ALA A 18 15.61 5.55 10.26
CA ALA A 18 15.16 4.19 10.56
C ALA A 18 14.52 4.11 11.96
N GLY A 19 13.35 3.48 12.02
CA GLY A 19 12.57 3.34 13.26
C GLY A 19 11.76 4.57 13.69
N ASP A 20 11.84 5.70 12.97
CA ASP A 20 10.94 6.84 13.20
C ASP A 20 9.49 6.45 12.83
N ARG A 21 8.55 6.70 13.75
CA ARG A 21 7.13 6.35 13.59
C ARG A 21 6.32 7.64 13.59
N ARG A 22 5.56 7.83 12.52
CA ARG A 22 4.61 8.94 12.39
C ARG A 22 3.20 8.40 12.39
N PHE A 23 2.30 9.12 13.07
CA PHE A 23 0.88 8.81 13.11
C PHE A 23 0.12 9.91 12.38
N TRP A 24 -0.64 9.53 11.37
CA TRP A 24 -1.54 10.43 10.65
C TRP A 24 -2.96 10.18 11.15
N GLY A 25 -3.63 11.22 11.63
CA GLY A 25 -4.99 11.14 12.18
C GLY A 25 -5.96 12.04 11.42
N ALA A 26 -7.25 11.86 11.70
CA ALA A 26 -8.34 12.63 11.07
C ALA A 26 -8.39 12.51 9.54
N LEU A 27 -7.98 11.35 9.01
CA LEU A 27 -8.09 11.00 7.59
C LEU A 27 -9.45 10.32 7.36
N ASN A 28 -10.44 11.10 6.95
CA ASN A 28 -11.79 10.60 6.65
C ASN A 28 -11.98 10.41 5.13
N ASN A 29 -12.86 9.50 4.73
CA ASN A 29 -13.13 9.18 3.32
C ASN A 29 -11.81 8.83 2.58
N SER A 30 -11.67 9.24 1.32
CA SER A 30 -10.49 9.00 0.50
C SER A 30 -9.25 9.83 0.88
N ASN A 31 -9.28 10.60 1.99
CA ASN A 31 -8.10 11.34 2.44
C ASN A 31 -6.94 10.43 2.85
N GLN A 32 -7.22 9.17 3.21
CA GLN A 32 -6.17 8.20 3.47
C GLN A 32 -5.39 7.86 2.19
N ALA A 33 -6.09 7.56 1.10
CA ALA A 33 -5.47 7.30 -0.19
C ALA A 33 -4.68 8.51 -0.70
N LEU A 34 -5.26 9.72 -0.59
CA LEU A 34 -4.57 10.96 -0.94
C LEU A 34 -3.28 11.15 -0.12
N ALA A 35 -3.34 10.96 1.20
CA ALA A 35 -2.17 11.08 2.07
C ALA A 35 -1.08 10.07 1.70
N ILE A 36 -1.44 8.83 1.38
CA ILE A 36 -0.49 7.80 0.96
C ILE A 36 0.12 8.13 -0.40
N ALA A 37 -0.69 8.58 -1.37
CA ALA A 37 -0.22 9.00 -2.68
C ALA A 37 0.75 10.20 -2.59
N SER A 38 0.39 11.23 -1.84
CA SER A 38 1.27 12.39 -1.61
C SER A 38 2.55 12.02 -0.86
N ALA A 39 2.47 11.11 0.11
CA ALA A 39 3.66 10.58 0.80
C ALA A 39 4.60 9.86 -0.16
N ALA A 40 4.04 8.99 -1.01
CA ALA A 40 4.81 8.23 -1.99
C ALA A 40 5.44 9.16 -3.04
N GLN A 41 4.74 10.19 -3.52
CA GLN A 41 5.30 11.19 -4.44
C GLN A 41 6.51 11.94 -3.83
N GLN A 42 6.48 12.23 -2.52
CA GLN A 42 7.56 12.92 -1.83
C GLN A 42 8.75 12.01 -1.47
N HIS A 43 8.54 10.70 -1.37
CA HIS A 43 9.58 9.74 -1.01
C HIS A 43 10.29 9.20 -2.26
N PRO A 44 11.60 9.45 -2.46
CA PRO A 44 12.34 8.97 -3.63
C PRO A 44 12.71 7.48 -3.47
N GLY A 45 11.70 6.61 -3.46
CA GLY A 45 11.84 5.18 -3.19
C GLY A 45 10.52 4.41 -3.33
N LEU A 46 10.57 3.09 -3.15
CA LEU A 46 9.37 2.26 -3.08
C LEU A 46 8.66 2.45 -1.74
N THR A 47 7.39 2.85 -1.78
CA THR A 47 6.53 2.95 -0.59
C THR A 47 5.73 1.67 -0.43
N LEU A 48 6.00 0.93 0.64
CA LEU A 48 5.22 -0.25 1.02
C LEU A 48 4.00 0.15 1.85
N VAL A 49 2.82 -0.18 1.36
CA VAL A 49 1.54 0.06 2.02
C VAL A 49 0.99 -1.27 2.53
N ILE A 50 1.03 -1.46 3.84
CA ILE A 50 0.50 -2.66 4.49
C ILE A 50 -0.93 -2.39 4.94
N THR A 51 -1.88 -3.17 4.43
CA THR A 51 -3.29 -3.05 4.77
C THR A 51 -3.74 -4.16 5.72
N LYS A 52 -4.87 -3.94 6.40
CA LYS A 52 -5.40 -4.88 7.39
C LYS A 52 -5.87 -6.21 6.77
N ASP A 53 -6.40 -6.15 5.56
CA ASP A 53 -7.03 -7.28 4.88
C ASP A 53 -7.08 -7.03 3.36
N THR A 54 -7.35 -8.09 2.59
CA THR A 54 -7.41 -8.07 1.11
C THR A 54 -8.42 -7.06 0.58
N LEU A 55 -9.59 -6.93 1.21
CA LEU A 55 -10.62 -5.98 0.79
C LEU A 55 -10.16 -4.53 0.96
N SER A 56 -9.46 -4.24 2.05
CA SER A 56 -8.83 -2.94 2.28
C SER A 56 -7.70 -2.67 1.28
N ALA A 57 -6.94 -3.68 0.87
CA ALA A 57 -5.92 -3.56 -0.18
C ALA A 57 -6.54 -3.15 -1.53
N GLN A 58 -7.57 -3.89 -1.98
CA GLN A 58 -8.26 -3.64 -3.26
C GLN A 58 -8.87 -2.23 -3.31
N ARG A 59 -9.61 -1.84 -2.26
CA ARG A 59 -10.20 -0.49 -2.18
C ARG A 59 -9.14 0.60 -2.25
N LEU A 60 -8.05 0.41 -1.51
CA LEU A 60 -6.99 1.40 -1.44
C LEU A 60 -6.20 1.49 -2.75
N GLU A 61 -6.04 0.38 -3.49
CA GLU A 61 -5.48 0.38 -4.84
C GLU A 61 -6.30 1.24 -5.79
N GLU A 62 -7.62 1.04 -5.85
CA GLU A 62 -8.53 1.84 -6.69
C GLU A 62 -8.47 3.33 -6.32
N GLU A 63 -8.50 3.67 -5.03
CA GLU A 63 -8.45 5.05 -4.58
C GLU A 63 -7.09 5.71 -4.84
N ILE A 64 -5.98 4.99 -4.61
CA ILE A 64 -4.63 5.52 -4.84
C ILE A 64 -4.37 5.71 -6.33
N ALA A 65 -4.83 4.81 -7.18
CA ALA A 65 -4.67 4.92 -8.64
C ALA A 65 -5.24 6.25 -9.17
N PHE A 66 -6.30 6.77 -8.56
CA PHE A 66 -6.86 8.08 -8.89
C PHE A 66 -5.95 9.26 -8.51
N PHE A 67 -5.22 9.19 -7.39
CA PHE A 67 -4.36 10.29 -6.91
C PHE A 67 -2.90 10.19 -7.35
N ALA A 68 -2.46 9.00 -7.78
CA ALA A 68 -1.08 8.67 -8.08
C ALA A 68 -0.85 8.34 -9.56
N GLU A 69 -1.49 9.10 -10.47
CA GLU A 69 -1.41 8.86 -11.93
C GLU A 69 0.03 8.74 -12.48
N GLU A 70 0.99 9.42 -11.85
CA GLU A 70 2.39 9.45 -12.26
C GLU A 70 3.27 8.36 -11.61
N LEU A 71 2.73 7.55 -10.68
CA LEU A 71 3.49 6.52 -9.97
C LEU A 71 2.98 5.12 -10.31
N PRO A 72 3.88 4.14 -10.50
CA PRO A 72 3.46 2.75 -10.59
C PRO A 72 2.86 2.30 -9.26
N VAL A 73 1.62 1.84 -9.30
CA VAL A 73 0.92 1.22 -8.18
C VAL A 73 0.87 -0.29 -8.44
N LEU A 74 1.56 -1.06 -7.60
CA LEU A 74 1.53 -2.51 -7.63
C LEU A 74 0.72 -3.07 -6.47
N HIS A 75 0.03 -4.18 -6.70
CA HIS A 75 -0.66 -4.96 -5.68
C HIS A 75 -0.08 -6.37 -5.65
N LEU A 76 0.36 -6.81 -4.46
CA LEU A 76 0.65 -8.21 -4.19
C LEU A 76 -0.54 -8.87 -3.47
N PRO A 77 -1.40 -9.59 -4.20
CA PRO A 77 -2.62 -10.16 -3.60
C PRO A 77 -2.27 -11.32 -2.65
N ASP A 78 -3.12 -11.51 -1.64
CA ASP A 78 -3.10 -12.73 -0.82
C ASP A 78 -3.48 -13.96 -1.66
N TRP A 79 -3.18 -15.15 -1.17
CA TRP A 79 -3.48 -16.40 -1.85
C TRP A 79 -4.98 -16.73 -1.92
N GLU A 80 -5.81 -16.03 -1.14
CA GLU A 80 -7.25 -16.27 -1.00
C GLU A 80 -7.61 -17.71 -0.60
N ILE A 81 -6.68 -18.39 0.07
CA ILE A 81 -6.87 -19.70 0.68
C ILE A 81 -6.39 -19.65 2.13
N LEU A 82 -6.83 -20.60 2.95
CA LEU A 82 -6.37 -20.69 4.32
C LEU A 82 -4.95 -21.30 4.39
N PRO A 83 -4.19 -21.02 5.47
CA PRO A 83 -2.98 -21.79 5.75
C PRO A 83 -3.30 -23.28 5.83
N TYR A 84 -2.56 -24.10 5.09
CA TYR A 84 -2.76 -25.55 4.99
C TYR A 84 -4.09 -25.98 4.35
N ASP A 85 -4.66 -25.16 3.48
CA ASP A 85 -5.82 -25.54 2.68
C ASP A 85 -5.47 -26.64 1.67
N THR A 86 -6.48 -27.44 1.33
CA THR A 86 -6.41 -28.49 0.30
C THR A 86 -6.58 -27.95 -1.11
N PHE A 87 -7.11 -26.73 -1.25
CA PHE A 87 -7.27 -26.06 -2.53
C PHE A 87 -6.02 -25.26 -2.90
N SER A 88 -5.70 -25.26 -4.20
CA SER A 88 -4.70 -24.36 -4.76
C SER A 88 -5.29 -22.97 -4.99
N PRO A 89 -4.49 -21.90 -4.89
CA PRO A 89 -4.92 -20.57 -5.28
C PRO A 89 -5.37 -20.51 -6.74
N HIS A 90 -6.23 -19.54 -7.06
CA HIS A 90 -6.64 -19.29 -8.44
C HIS A 90 -5.44 -18.91 -9.33
N GLN A 91 -5.45 -19.33 -10.59
CA GLN A 91 -4.33 -19.09 -11.52
C GLN A 91 -4.09 -17.60 -11.77
N ASP A 92 -5.14 -16.78 -11.72
CA ASP A 92 -5.02 -15.33 -11.85
C ASP A 92 -4.25 -14.71 -10.69
N ILE A 93 -4.45 -15.21 -9.46
CA ILE A 93 -3.70 -14.76 -8.27
C ILE A 93 -2.23 -15.13 -8.40
N ILE A 94 -1.94 -16.37 -8.81
CA ILE A 94 -0.56 -16.83 -9.05
C ILE A 94 0.10 -15.93 -10.12
N SER A 95 -0.58 -15.70 -11.24
CA SER A 95 -0.08 -14.89 -12.34
C SER A 95 0.19 -13.45 -11.92
N GLN A 96 -0.74 -12.84 -11.18
CA GLN A 96 -0.58 -11.47 -10.67
C GLN A 96 0.60 -11.36 -9.70
N ARG A 97 0.77 -12.33 -8.79
CA ARG A 97 1.91 -12.35 -7.86
C ARG A 97 3.24 -12.46 -8.61
N LEU A 98 3.34 -13.37 -9.58
CA LEU A 98 4.54 -13.51 -10.41
C LEU A 98 4.83 -12.23 -11.21
N TYR A 99 3.80 -11.60 -11.77
CA TYR A 99 3.93 -10.31 -12.43
C TYR A 99 4.48 -9.26 -11.46
N THR A 100 3.86 -9.08 -10.29
CA THR A 100 4.31 -8.13 -9.27
C THR A 100 5.77 -8.39 -8.87
N PHE A 101 6.15 -9.63 -8.56
CA PHE A 101 7.54 -9.97 -8.22
C PHE A 101 8.53 -9.72 -9.35
N SER A 102 8.12 -9.90 -10.61
CA SER A 102 8.97 -9.58 -11.77
C SER A 102 9.22 -8.08 -11.93
N GLN A 103 8.24 -7.25 -11.57
CA GLN A 103 8.33 -5.79 -11.68
C GLN A 103 9.10 -5.17 -10.51
N LEU A 104 9.03 -5.75 -9.31
CA LEU A 104 9.61 -5.15 -8.10
C LEU A 104 11.09 -4.76 -8.22
N PRO A 105 12.00 -5.57 -8.79
CA PRO A 105 13.40 -5.18 -8.95
C PRO A 105 13.62 -3.99 -9.91
N LEU A 106 12.65 -3.68 -10.76
CA LEU A 106 12.74 -2.64 -11.80
C LEU A 106 12.20 -1.29 -11.31
N ILE A 107 11.38 -1.27 -10.26
CA ILE A 107 10.73 -0.06 -9.75
C ILE A 107 11.61 0.60 -8.69
N GLN A 108 12.05 1.82 -8.98
CA GLN A 108 12.83 2.63 -8.06
C GLN A 108 11.95 3.57 -7.22
N HIS A 109 10.81 3.99 -7.76
CA HIS A 109 9.87 4.91 -7.14
C HIS A 109 8.45 4.48 -7.48
N GLY A 110 7.63 4.21 -6.47
CA GLY A 110 6.28 3.69 -6.66
C GLY A 110 5.63 3.25 -5.36
N LEU A 111 4.47 2.60 -5.47
CA LEU A 111 3.75 2.01 -4.35
C LEU A 111 3.61 0.50 -4.53
N LEU A 112 3.77 -0.24 -3.43
CA LEU A 112 3.40 -1.64 -3.35
C LEU A 112 2.36 -1.80 -2.24
N ILE A 113 1.17 -2.26 -2.59
CA ILE A 113 0.08 -2.52 -1.65
C ILE A 113 0.05 -4.02 -1.34
N VAL A 114 0.08 -4.35 -0.05
CA VAL A 114 0.13 -5.73 0.45
C VAL A 114 -0.78 -5.87 1.67
N PRO A 115 -1.70 -6.84 1.71
CA PRO A 115 -2.43 -7.15 2.93
C PRO A 115 -1.51 -7.84 3.95
N ILE A 116 -1.76 -7.62 5.24
CA ILE A 116 -0.93 -8.17 6.32
C ILE A 116 -0.83 -9.70 6.32
N SER A 117 -1.82 -10.41 5.78
CA SER A 117 -1.78 -11.88 5.65
C SER A 117 -0.69 -12.39 4.70
N THR A 118 -0.20 -11.53 3.81
CA THR A 118 0.79 -11.87 2.78
C THR A 118 2.23 -11.60 3.20
N LEU A 119 2.46 -10.86 4.29
CA LEU A 119 3.77 -10.36 4.73
C LEU A 119 4.39 -11.23 5.84
#